data_AF-A0A3A8RMZ1-F1
#
_entry.id   AF-A0A3A8RMZ1-F1
#
_cell.length_a   1.000
_cell.length_b   1.000
_cell.length_c   1.000
_cell.angle_alpha   90.00
_cell.angle_beta   90.00
_cell.angle_gamma   90.00
#
_symmetry.space_group_name_H-M   'P 1'
#
loop_
_entity.id
_entity.type
_entity.pdbx_description
1 polymer ?
#
loop_
_entity_poly.entity_id
_entity_poly.type
_entity_poly.pdbx_seq_one_letter_code
_entity_poly.pdbx_strand_id
1 'polypeptide(L)'
;MADRGFRQMQRQSFRQGFIAWAMGALVLLMGCGTSRPRGVSTVTEAPPGSTSGQAPTSWQDARVGDRVEYAFHADRVGSRRGTSASAGQLFVEVIAVRSPWVWLFIRVTRNDRQPHPHPFLSHGFVLPMRMGQAPANPPDPIESGSTSTTRLWAFAAGQHWSVQRIARDDSPGDGPTQHRLYATTPGPLYLTNGLLEVSFSSMGYSMSAGHQLALVSFQRGSGTVQGTPPVMGNPWGPGTWYETLERASWGDVRKRVCLGAEQGYLLRKVWEKPQDEVRCDDFQGAEVVALEDALISLVNKSVYIPTWPPRDYGAPLPRKVRVQLGQASVVAYLEEAPAHQNGGASWMRSRSYPTDLWSPVLQGLPMEVRFDRLSEGVYRQSEGGAREYRSDSRLIRWGTWLEESQVKAPEGR
;
A
#
# COMPACT_ATOMS: atom_id res chain seq x y z
N MET A 1 -47.15 64.16 8.46
CA MET A 1 -47.78 64.26 9.79
C MET A 1 -47.19 63.18 10.68
N ALA A 2 -46.57 63.60 11.79
CA ALA A 2 -46.12 62.84 12.98
C ALA A 2 -45.20 61.62 12.76
N ASP A 3 -43.92 61.59 13.13
CA ASP A 3 -43.19 61.96 14.37
C ASP A 3 -43.41 61.02 15.57
N ARG A 4 -42.29 60.75 16.28
CA ARG A 4 -42.06 60.06 17.57
C ARG A 4 -41.96 58.53 17.53
N GLY A 5 -41.01 57.89 18.22
CA GLY A 5 -40.01 58.40 19.14
C GLY A 5 -39.33 57.26 19.92
N PHE A 6 -38.05 57.52 20.23
CA PHE A 6 -37.16 56.88 21.20
C PHE A 6 -37.79 56.09 22.36
N ARG A 7 -37.15 54.97 22.74
CA ARG A 7 -36.66 54.78 24.12
C ARG A 7 -35.45 53.85 24.19
N GLN A 8 -34.52 54.28 25.02
CA GLN A 8 -33.17 53.79 25.29
C GLN A 8 -33.14 53.29 26.75
N MET A 9 -32.06 52.57 27.09
CA MET A 9 -31.60 52.15 28.43
C MET A 9 -32.25 50.85 28.95
N GLN A 10 -31.50 49.87 29.47
CA GLN A 10 -30.58 50.04 30.60
C GLN A 10 -29.47 48.98 30.63
N ARG A 11 -28.23 49.44 30.86
CA ARG A 11 -27.09 48.65 31.32
C ARG A 11 -27.35 48.14 32.74
N GLN A 12 -26.92 46.91 33.05
CA GLN A 12 -26.33 46.62 34.36
C GLN A 12 -25.17 45.63 34.22
N SER A 13 -23.98 46.13 34.53
CA SER A 13 -22.75 45.40 34.83
C SER A 13 -22.59 45.34 36.35
N PHE A 14 -22.31 44.17 36.93
CA PHE A 14 -21.66 44.02 38.25
C PHE A 14 -20.89 42.68 38.22
N ARG A 15 -19.57 42.74 38.06
CA ARG A 15 -18.50 42.61 39.08
C ARG A 15 -18.32 41.20 39.66
N GLN A 16 -17.22 40.60 39.23
CA GLN A 16 -16.15 39.92 39.99
C GLN A 16 -16.47 39.41 41.41
N GLY A 17 -16.18 38.12 41.62
CA GLY A 17 -15.93 37.52 42.92
C GLY A 17 -15.12 36.24 42.77
N PHE A 18 -13.81 36.33 42.99
CA PHE A 18 -12.88 35.22 43.18
C PHE A 18 -13.27 34.39 44.41
N ILE A 19 -13.39 33.07 44.29
CA ILE A 19 -13.13 32.13 45.39
C ILE A 19 -12.34 30.94 44.82
N ALA A 20 -11.08 30.86 45.25
CA ALA A 20 -10.23 29.68 45.16
C ALA A 20 -10.41 28.80 46.41
N TRP A 21 -9.79 27.61 46.39
CA TRP A 21 -9.76 26.49 47.37
C TRP A 21 -10.81 25.40 47.12
N ALA A 22 -10.52 24.10 47.04
CA ALA A 22 -9.30 23.31 46.91
C ALA A 22 -9.73 21.84 46.65
N MET A 23 -8.93 21.09 45.89
CA MET A 23 -8.69 19.63 46.00
C MET A 23 -9.88 18.67 46.14
N GLY A 24 -10.15 17.93 45.05
CA GLY A 24 -10.86 16.66 45.07
C GLY A 24 -10.51 15.87 43.81
N ALA A 25 -9.57 14.93 43.94
CA ALA A 25 -9.09 14.08 42.87
C ALA A 25 -10.23 13.28 42.22
N LEU A 26 -10.42 13.44 40.91
CA LEU A 26 -10.99 12.38 40.07
C LEU A 26 -10.03 12.09 38.91
N VAL A 27 -9.19 11.10 39.17
CA VAL A 27 -8.53 10.26 38.18
C VAL A 27 -9.60 9.73 37.23
N LEU A 28 -9.41 9.89 35.91
CA LEU A 28 -9.93 9.10 34.77
C LEU A 28 -10.16 9.96 33.51
N LEU A 29 -9.11 10.57 32.96
CA LEU A 29 -9.03 10.91 31.53
C LEU A 29 -7.61 10.61 31.03
N MET A 30 -7.23 9.33 31.09
CA MET A 30 -6.15 8.80 30.26
C MET A 30 -6.71 8.47 28.87
N GLY A 31 -6.04 8.93 27.81
CA GLY A 31 -6.02 8.14 26.57
C GLY A 31 -6.26 8.82 25.23
N CYS A 32 -6.24 10.16 25.09
CA CYS A 32 -6.02 10.78 23.76
C CYS A 32 -4.52 11.03 23.57
N GLY A 33 -3.73 9.96 23.59
CA GLY A 33 -2.34 9.98 23.17
C GLY A 33 -2.24 9.60 21.71
N THR A 34 -2.25 10.57 20.80
CA THR A 34 -1.68 10.41 19.46
C THR A 34 -0.16 10.29 19.61
N SER A 35 0.30 9.15 20.12
CA SER A 35 1.73 8.86 20.22
C SER A 35 2.26 8.66 18.81
N ARG A 36 2.98 9.66 18.29
CA ARG A 36 3.95 9.47 17.19
C ARG A 36 4.79 8.23 17.52
N PRO A 37 5.00 7.31 16.57
CA PRO A 37 5.81 6.13 16.84
C PRO A 37 7.22 6.55 17.28
N ARG A 38 7.70 5.97 18.39
CA ARG A 38 9.10 6.08 18.82
C ARG A 38 9.93 5.17 17.92
N GLY A 39 10.45 5.72 16.85
CA GLY A 39 11.43 5.11 15.95
C GLY A 39 12.37 6.17 15.38
N VAL A 40 12.83 7.10 16.23
CA VAL A 40 13.71 8.17 15.76
C VAL A 40 15.13 7.62 15.64
N SER A 41 15.64 7.52 14.41
CA SER A 41 17.05 7.27 14.19
C SER A 41 17.83 8.54 14.51
N THR A 42 18.69 8.52 15.53
CA THR A 42 19.62 9.63 15.78
C THR A 42 20.82 9.48 14.84
N VAL A 43 21.03 10.47 13.97
CA VAL A 43 22.15 10.46 13.01
C VAL A 43 23.31 11.31 13.53
N THR A 44 24.51 10.76 13.54
CA THR A 44 25.75 11.43 13.96
C THR A 44 26.88 11.21 12.96
N GLU A 45 27.81 12.17 12.87
CA GLU A 45 29.01 12.03 12.02
C GLU A 45 30.12 11.22 12.70
N ALA A 46 30.16 11.22 14.04
CA ALA A 46 31.17 10.48 14.80
C ALA A 46 30.78 9.00 14.98
N PRO A 47 31.73 8.06 14.79
CA PRO A 47 31.49 6.66 15.08
C PRO A 47 31.29 6.44 16.59
N PRO A 48 30.22 5.72 16.99
CA PRO A 48 30.07 5.27 18.35
C PRO A 48 31.09 4.17 18.67
N GLY A 49 31.43 4.01 19.96
CA GLY A 49 32.24 2.89 20.44
C GLY A 49 31.66 1.56 19.91
N SER A 50 32.47 0.85 19.14
CA SER A 50 32.07 -0.21 18.22
C SER A 50 31.30 -1.37 18.87
N THR A 51 30.15 -1.73 18.27
CA THR A 51 29.63 -3.10 18.26
C THR A 51 28.81 -3.37 17.00
N SER A 52 29.44 -4.06 16.03
CA SER A 52 28.94 -5.25 15.31
C SER A 52 29.34 -5.24 13.84
N GLY A 53 30.20 -6.19 13.46
CA GLY A 53 30.39 -6.57 12.07
C GLY A 53 29.18 -7.39 11.63
N GLN A 54 28.23 -6.75 10.95
CA GLN A 54 27.15 -7.47 10.32
C GLN A 54 27.68 -8.10 9.03
N ALA A 55 27.67 -9.44 8.96
CA ALA A 55 28.02 -10.14 7.73
C ALA A 55 27.06 -9.70 6.61
N PRO A 56 27.57 -9.38 5.40
CA PRO A 56 26.71 -9.11 4.26
C PRO A 56 25.80 -10.32 4.05
N THR A 57 24.49 -10.08 4.01
CA THR A 57 23.48 -11.11 3.77
C THR A 57 22.76 -10.69 2.50
N SER A 58 22.69 -11.58 1.52
CA SER A 58 22.01 -11.36 0.25
C SER A 58 20.73 -12.19 0.18
N TRP A 59 19.93 -12.00 -0.88
CA TRP A 59 18.77 -12.85 -1.15
C TRP A 59 19.11 -14.33 -1.31
N GLN A 60 20.36 -14.66 -1.67
CA GLN A 60 20.84 -16.04 -1.76
C GLN A 60 21.10 -16.67 -0.39
N ASP A 61 21.32 -15.82 0.62
CA ASP A 61 21.58 -16.20 2.01
C ASP A 61 20.32 -16.19 2.88
N ALA A 62 19.14 -16.04 2.25
CA ALA A 62 17.86 -15.90 2.92
C ALA A 62 17.52 -17.12 3.78
N ARG A 63 16.96 -16.88 4.97
CA ARG A 63 16.64 -17.90 5.96
C ARG A 63 15.20 -17.78 6.40
N VAL A 64 14.54 -18.91 6.61
CA VAL A 64 13.19 -18.90 7.19
C VAL A 64 13.23 -18.27 8.58
N GLY A 65 12.38 -17.26 8.79
CA GLY A 65 12.33 -16.44 10.00
C GLY A 65 13.18 -15.17 9.94
N ASP A 66 13.90 -14.90 8.84
CA ASP A 66 14.44 -13.55 8.61
C ASP A 66 13.27 -12.58 8.57
N ARG A 67 13.32 -11.52 9.39
CA ARG A 67 12.20 -10.61 9.56
C ARG A 67 12.66 -9.20 9.85
N VAL A 68 11.95 -8.23 9.28
CA VAL A 68 12.04 -6.81 9.62
C VAL A 68 10.68 -6.28 10.06
N GLU A 69 10.70 -5.41 11.06
CA GLU A 69 9.52 -4.72 11.59
C GLU A 69 9.74 -3.21 11.52
N TYR A 70 8.77 -2.52 10.93
CA TYR A 70 8.74 -1.07 10.88
C TYR A 70 7.52 -0.53 11.61
N ALA A 71 7.70 0.54 12.36
CA ALA A 71 6.60 1.41 12.75
C ALA A 71 6.29 2.35 11.59
N PHE A 72 5.00 2.56 11.31
CA PHE A 72 4.57 3.47 10.27
C PHE A 72 3.62 4.54 10.80
N HIS A 73 3.63 5.68 10.11
CA HIS A 73 2.64 6.74 10.24
C HIS A 73 2.34 7.27 8.84
N ALA A 74 1.08 7.54 8.53
CA ALA A 74 0.68 8.23 7.33
C ALA A 74 -0.50 9.15 7.62
N ASP A 75 -0.49 10.34 7.04
CA ASP A 75 -1.54 11.33 7.24
C ASP A 75 -1.83 12.11 5.95
N ARG A 76 -3.05 12.63 5.89
CA ARG A 76 -3.47 13.55 4.84
C ARG A 76 -4.47 14.55 5.41
N VAL A 77 -4.21 15.83 5.18
CA VAL A 77 -5.04 16.96 5.60
C VAL A 77 -5.64 17.62 4.37
N GLY A 78 -6.85 18.16 4.50
CA GLY A 78 -7.47 18.96 3.45
C GLY A 78 -8.08 18.16 2.29
N SER A 79 -8.31 16.85 2.48
CA SER A 79 -9.04 16.07 1.49
C SER A 79 -10.53 16.40 1.51
N ARG A 80 -11.28 16.05 0.44
CA ARG A 80 -12.76 16.10 0.46
C ARG A 80 -13.37 15.31 1.61
N ARG A 81 -12.62 14.37 2.18
CA ARG A 81 -13.00 13.52 3.33
C ARG A 81 -12.47 14.05 4.67
N GLY A 82 -11.87 15.24 4.70
CA GLY A 82 -11.28 15.86 5.89
C GLY A 82 -9.83 15.43 6.14
N THR A 83 -9.43 15.52 7.40
CA THR A 83 -8.13 15.03 7.90
C THR A 83 -8.23 13.55 8.24
N SER A 84 -7.27 12.76 7.79
CA SER A 84 -7.20 11.32 8.10
C SER A 84 -5.76 10.94 8.39
N ALA A 85 -5.56 10.03 9.33
CA ALA A 85 -4.24 9.53 9.71
C ALA A 85 -4.35 8.06 10.11
N SER A 86 -3.24 7.35 9.92
CA SER A 86 -3.10 5.94 10.22
C SER A 86 -1.71 5.65 10.76
N ALA A 87 -1.61 4.75 11.74
CA ALA A 87 -0.35 4.35 12.35
C ALA A 87 -0.40 2.89 12.81
N GLY A 88 0.76 2.24 12.78
CA GLY A 88 0.83 0.81 13.11
C GLY A 88 2.20 0.19 12.88
N GLN A 89 2.20 -1.13 12.71
CA GLN A 89 3.40 -1.94 12.43
C GLN A 89 3.27 -2.64 11.08
N LEU A 90 4.34 -2.60 10.30
CA LEU A 90 4.55 -3.32 9.04
C LEU A 90 5.60 -4.41 9.25
N PHE A 91 5.30 -5.63 8.83
CA PHE A 91 6.21 -6.77 8.92
C PHE A 91 6.51 -7.33 7.53
N VAL A 92 7.76 -7.69 7.32
CA VAL A 92 8.20 -8.50 6.18
C VAL A 92 9.01 -9.66 6.74
N GLU A 93 8.58 -10.89 6.46
CA GLU A 93 9.16 -12.12 7.02
C GLU A 93 9.37 -13.17 5.94
N VAL A 94 10.51 -13.85 5.95
CA VAL A 94 10.76 -15.02 5.10
C VAL A 94 10.09 -16.24 5.71
N ILE A 95 9.14 -16.83 5.00
CA ILE A 95 8.37 -18.00 5.46
C ILE A 95 8.75 -19.29 4.74
N ALA A 96 9.35 -19.20 3.55
CA ALA A 96 9.90 -20.35 2.85
C ALA A 96 11.07 -19.93 1.95
N VAL A 97 12.02 -20.83 1.77
CA VAL A 97 13.22 -20.64 0.94
C VAL A 97 13.37 -21.90 0.09
N ARG A 98 13.20 -21.77 -1.22
CA ARG A 98 13.42 -22.84 -2.19
C ARG A 98 13.92 -22.24 -3.48
N SER A 99 15.22 -22.42 -3.75
CA SER A 99 15.85 -21.90 -4.96
C SER A 99 15.02 -22.24 -6.21
N PRO A 100 14.75 -21.26 -7.09
CA PRO A 100 15.33 -19.91 -7.13
C PRO A 100 14.53 -18.83 -6.35
N TRP A 101 13.61 -19.22 -5.46
CA TRP A 101 12.62 -18.35 -4.85
C TRP A 101 12.74 -18.25 -3.31
N VAL A 102 12.39 -17.08 -2.79
CA VAL A 102 12.14 -16.81 -1.38
C VAL A 102 10.70 -16.34 -1.25
N TRP A 103 9.93 -16.92 -0.34
CA TRP A 103 8.55 -16.48 -0.07
C TRP A 103 8.54 -15.58 1.15
N LEU A 104 8.05 -14.36 0.93
CA LEU A 104 7.81 -13.38 1.95
C LEU A 104 6.36 -13.40 2.39
N PHE A 105 6.16 -13.19 3.68
CA PHE A 105 4.89 -12.85 4.29
C PHE A 105 4.92 -11.39 4.72
N ILE A 106 3.97 -10.61 4.21
CA ILE A 106 3.86 -9.17 4.47
C ILE A 106 2.57 -8.92 5.24
N ARG A 107 2.64 -8.20 6.35
CA ARG A 107 1.47 -7.91 7.18
C ARG A 107 1.52 -6.50 7.74
N VAL A 108 0.34 -5.87 7.80
CA VAL A 108 0.14 -4.59 8.48
C VAL A 108 -0.80 -4.79 9.66
N THR A 109 -0.47 -4.16 10.78
CA THR A 109 -1.28 -4.16 11.99
C THR A 109 -1.37 -2.76 12.55
N ARG A 110 -2.35 -2.53 13.43
CA ARG A 110 -2.42 -1.30 14.25
C ARG A 110 -1.33 -1.30 15.32
N ASN A 111 -1.20 -0.17 16.04
CA ASN A 111 -0.26 -0.05 17.16
C ASN A 111 -0.50 -1.07 18.30
N ASP A 112 -1.74 -1.54 18.47
CA ASP A 112 -2.12 -2.59 19.43
C ASP A 112 -1.91 -4.02 18.89
N ARG A 113 -1.28 -4.15 17.71
CA ARG A 113 -1.05 -5.40 16.96
C ARG A 113 -2.30 -6.11 16.47
N GLN A 114 -3.48 -5.48 16.59
CA GLN A 114 -4.69 -6.01 15.99
C GLN A 114 -4.67 -5.83 14.46
N PRO A 115 -5.43 -6.65 13.71
CA PRO A 115 -5.59 -6.47 12.27
C PRO A 115 -5.99 -5.03 11.92
N HIS A 116 -5.43 -4.49 10.84
CA HIS A 116 -5.76 -3.15 10.39
C HIS A 116 -7.23 -3.10 9.90
N PRO A 117 -8.03 -2.06 10.22
CA PRO A 117 -9.45 -2.00 9.87
C PRO A 117 -9.70 -1.81 8.36
N HIS A 118 -8.67 -1.37 7.64
CA HIS A 118 -8.70 -1.26 6.19
C HIS A 118 -8.82 -2.66 5.55
N PRO A 119 -9.84 -2.95 4.72
CA PRO A 119 -10.08 -4.30 4.18
C PRO A 119 -8.89 -4.90 3.42
N PHE A 120 -8.04 -4.04 2.84
CA PHE A 120 -6.87 -4.49 2.10
C PHE A 120 -5.68 -4.73 3.02
N LEU A 121 -5.69 -4.23 4.25
CA LEU A 121 -4.56 -4.36 5.18
C LEU A 121 -4.88 -5.31 6.35
N SER A 122 -6.12 -5.81 6.42
CA SER A 122 -6.59 -6.72 7.48
C SER A 122 -6.04 -8.15 7.33
N HIS A 123 -5.35 -8.45 6.23
CA HIS A 123 -4.80 -9.77 5.94
C HIS A 123 -3.29 -9.69 5.68
N GLY A 124 -2.61 -10.83 5.88
CA GLY A 124 -1.25 -11.00 5.41
C GLY A 124 -1.20 -11.44 3.95
N PHE A 125 -0.12 -11.06 3.29
CA PHE A 125 0.11 -11.29 1.88
C PHE A 125 1.32 -12.16 1.64
N VAL A 126 1.25 -12.94 0.58
CA VAL A 126 2.39 -13.73 0.10
C VAL A 126 3.04 -13.03 -1.08
N LEU A 127 4.36 -12.96 -1.07
CA LEU A 127 5.17 -12.48 -2.19
C LEU A 127 6.33 -13.45 -2.45
N PRO A 128 6.39 -14.10 -3.62
CA PRO A 128 7.61 -14.78 -4.08
C PRO A 128 8.62 -13.75 -4.61
N MET A 129 9.86 -13.85 -4.15
CA MET A 129 11.00 -13.03 -4.57
C MET A 129 12.06 -13.95 -5.19
N ARG A 130 12.51 -13.65 -6.42
CA ARG A 130 13.60 -14.42 -7.03
C ARG A 130 14.93 -14.01 -6.40
N MET A 131 15.77 -15.01 -6.08
CA MET A 131 17.12 -14.83 -5.54
C MET A 131 18.14 -14.32 -6.57
N GLY A 132 17.72 -14.14 -7.84
CA GLY A 132 18.53 -13.88 -9.05
C GLY A 132 19.36 -12.60 -8.99
N GLN A 133 19.55 -11.87 -10.08
CA GLN A 133 20.22 -10.56 -10.02
C GLN A 133 19.20 -9.45 -9.88
N ALA A 134 19.57 -8.37 -9.17
CA ALA A 134 18.80 -7.14 -9.19
C ALA A 134 18.69 -6.61 -10.64
N PRO A 135 17.62 -5.85 -10.96
CA PRO A 135 17.49 -5.20 -12.26
C PRO A 135 18.73 -4.36 -12.59
N ALA A 136 19.17 -4.37 -13.85
CA ALA A 136 20.40 -3.68 -14.27
C ALA A 136 20.40 -2.17 -13.97
N ASN A 137 19.21 -1.55 -14.03
CA ASN A 137 18.99 -0.14 -13.75
C ASN A 137 17.87 -0.02 -12.68
N PRO A 138 18.18 -0.17 -11.38
CA PRO A 138 17.19 0.03 -10.35
C PRO A 138 16.74 1.51 -10.32
N PRO A 139 15.48 1.80 -9.95
CA PRO A 139 15.00 3.16 -9.84
C PRO A 139 15.76 3.95 -8.76
N ASP A 140 15.93 5.25 -8.97
CA ASP A 140 16.46 6.13 -7.94
C ASP A 140 15.52 6.14 -6.72
N PRO A 141 16.03 5.98 -5.48
CA PRO A 141 15.19 6.00 -4.28
C PRO A 141 14.43 7.32 -4.08
N ILE A 142 14.99 8.44 -4.54
CA ILE A 142 14.29 9.72 -4.60
C ILE A 142 14.45 10.24 -6.03
N GLU A 143 13.33 10.48 -6.71
CA GLU A 143 13.33 11.03 -8.07
C GLU A 143 14.19 12.30 -8.13
N SER A 144 15.13 12.34 -9.08
CA SER A 144 16.03 13.43 -9.51
C SER A 144 16.30 14.62 -8.55
N GLY A 145 17.58 15.00 -8.40
CA GLY A 145 17.97 16.17 -7.63
C GLY A 145 18.11 15.93 -6.12
N SER A 146 18.17 14.67 -5.68
CA SER A 146 18.48 14.32 -4.30
C SER A 146 19.97 14.51 -3.97
N THR A 147 20.25 14.93 -2.73
CA THR A 147 21.58 14.89 -2.14
C THR A 147 21.82 13.53 -1.49
N SER A 148 23.03 12.98 -1.68
CA SER A 148 23.46 11.73 -1.08
C SER A 148 24.67 11.99 -0.18
N THR A 149 24.57 11.60 1.09
CA THR A 149 25.66 11.69 2.06
C THR A 149 26.01 10.30 2.55
N THR A 150 27.28 9.92 2.39
CA THR A 150 27.82 8.64 2.88
C THR A 150 28.67 8.87 4.13
N ARG A 151 28.88 7.83 4.95
CA ARG A 151 29.67 7.85 6.20
C ARG A 151 29.00 8.54 7.39
N LEU A 152 27.68 8.39 7.50
CA LEU A 152 26.95 8.76 8.71
C LEU A 152 26.77 7.54 9.61
N TRP A 153 26.48 7.77 10.89
CA TRP A 153 26.11 6.75 11.85
C TRP A 153 24.70 6.97 12.34
N ALA A 154 23.88 5.91 12.38
CA ALA A 154 22.53 5.99 12.93
C ALA A 154 22.32 4.95 14.03
N PHE A 155 21.60 5.30 15.09
CA PHE A 155 21.12 4.33 16.08
C PHE A 155 19.67 3.94 15.76
N ALA A 156 19.43 2.67 15.42
CA ALA A 156 18.11 2.14 15.09
C ALA A 156 17.99 0.68 15.54
N ALA A 157 16.80 0.27 15.98
CA ALA A 157 16.53 -1.08 16.50
C ALA A 157 17.56 -1.59 17.54
N GLY A 158 18.03 -0.69 18.42
CA GLY A 158 18.97 -1.03 19.49
C GLY A 158 20.44 -1.18 19.05
N GLN A 159 20.79 -0.82 17.81
CA GLN A 159 22.15 -0.97 17.27
C GLN A 159 22.60 0.26 16.48
N HIS A 160 23.92 0.40 16.32
CA HIS A 160 24.53 1.42 15.48
C HIS A 160 24.82 0.90 14.08
N TRP A 161 24.49 1.72 13.08
CA TRP A 161 24.60 1.41 11.66
C TRP A 161 25.50 2.43 10.99
N SER A 162 26.34 1.96 10.07
CA SER A 162 26.93 2.83 9.04
C SER A 162 25.88 3.05 7.97
N VAL A 163 25.57 4.31 7.65
CA VAL A 163 24.43 4.66 6.81
C VAL A 163 24.77 5.59 5.66
N GLN A 164 23.98 5.44 4.61
CA GLN A 164 23.84 6.40 3.53
C GLN A 164 22.51 7.13 3.71
N ARG A 165 22.58 8.46 3.68
CA ARG A 165 21.41 9.34 3.71
C ARG A 165 21.15 9.86 2.31
N ILE A 166 19.92 9.71 1.84
CA ILE A 166 19.44 10.30 0.59
C ILE A 166 18.32 11.27 0.96
N ALA A 167 18.45 12.54 0.56
CA ALA A 167 17.51 13.57 0.95
C ALA A 167 17.24 14.56 -0.18
N ARG A 168 15.98 15.01 -0.27
CA ARG A 168 15.56 16.09 -1.16
C ARG A 168 14.67 17.03 -0.36
N ASP A 169 14.95 18.33 -0.47
CA ASP A 169 14.22 19.37 0.25
C ASP A 169 13.82 20.46 -0.74
N ASP A 170 12.54 20.41 -1.16
CA ASP A 170 11.94 21.42 -2.02
C ASP A 170 11.12 22.44 -1.21
N SER A 171 11.32 22.52 0.12
CA SER A 171 10.56 23.39 1.02
C SER A 171 10.57 24.89 0.71
N PRO A 172 11.56 25.50 0.02
CA PRO A 172 11.56 26.95 -0.29
C PRO A 172 10.37 27.47 -1.15
N GLY A 173 9.36 26.66 -1.43
CA GLY A 173 8.09 27.07 -2.03
C GLY A 173 6.94 26.09 -1.76
N ASP A 174 6.78 25.64 -0.50
CA ASP A 174 5.78 24.64 -0.09
C ASP A 174 5.98 23.25 -0.75
N GLY A 175 7.18 22.99 -1.28
CA GLY A 175 7.52 21.72 -1.91
C GLY A 175 7.75 20.59 -0.90
N PRO A 176 7.76 19.33 -1.37
CA PRO A 176 7.94 18.18 -0.50
C PRO A 176 9.36 18.09 0.06
N THR A 177 9.46 17.62 1.29
CA THR A 177 10.70 17.14 1.91
C THR A 177 10.69 15.62 1.94
N GLN A 178 11.76 15.00 1.45
CA GLN A 178 11.92 13.55 1.42
C GLN A 178 13.27 13.17 2.02
N HIS A 179 13.27 12.11 2.81
CA HIS A 179 14.47 11.64 3.49
C HIS A 179 14.44 10.12 3.64
N ARG A 180 15.54 9.48 3.25
CA ARG A 180 15.76 8.05 3.38
C ARG A 180 17.11 7.76 4.03
N LEU A 181 17.13 6.80 4.95
CA LEU A 181 18.33 6.28 5.60
C LEU A 181 18.46 4.80 5.28
N TYR A 182 19.59 4.42 4.70
CA TYR A 182 19.92 3.04 4.35
C TYR A 182 21.19 2.61 5.05
N ALA A 183 21.20 1.41 5.62
CA ALA A 183 22.41 0.75 6.09
C ALA A 183 23.32 0.41 4.90
N THR A 184 24.60 0.81 4.96
CA THR A 184 25.58 0.50 3.90
C THR A 184 25.94 -0.98 3.85
N THR A 185 25.82 -1.67 4.98
CA THR A 185 25.91 -3.13 5.09
C THR A 185 24.58 -3.64 5.63
N PRO A 186 23.65 -4.06 4.76
CA PRO A 186 22.25 -4.27 5.16
C PRO A 186 22.09 -5.43 6.15
N GLY A 187 22.97 -6.44 6.09
CA GLY A 187 22.84 -7.63 6.93
C GLY A 187 21.42 -8.21 6.84
N PRO A 188 20.69 -8.38 7.95
CA PRO A 188 19.31 -8.89 7.95
C PRO A 188 18.29 -7.94 7.28
N LEU A 189 18.65 -6.70 6.99
CA LEU A 189 17.80 -5.71 6.31
C LEU A 189 17.79 -5.85 4.78
N TYR A 190 18.39 -6.91 4.22
CA TYR A 190 18.37 -7.18 2.78
C TYR A 190 16.93 -7.27 2.22
N LEU A 191 15.96 -7.63 3.07
CA LEU A 191 14.53 -7.68 2.74
C LEU A 191 13.96 -6.35 2.27
N THR A 192 14.61 -5.23 2.59
CA THR A 192 14.20 -3.87 2.22
C THR A 192 15.41 -3.02 1.84
N ASN A 193 16.38 -3.62 1.15
CA ASN A 193 17.58 -2.94 0.64
C ASN A 193 18.38 -2.14 1.70
N GLY A 194 18.32 -2.54 2.97
CA GLY A 194 18.99 -1.84 4.06
C GLY A 194 18.21 -0.67 4.67
N LEU A 195 16.94 -0.47 4.33
CA LEU A 195 16.13 0.63 4.84
C LEU A 195 16.11 0.66 6.38
N LEU A 196 16.44 1.81 6.96
CA LEU A 196 16.30 2.10 8.39
C LEU A 196 15.13 3.04 8.64
N GLU A 197 15.03 4.07 7.81
CA GLU A 197 14.00 5.09 7.95
C GLU A 197 13.67 5.70 6.60
N VAL A 198 12.37 5.96 6.38
CA VAL A 198 11.86 6.79 5.29
C VAL A 198 10.94 7.84 5.90
N SER A 199 10.99 9.05 5.37
CA SER A 199 10.03 10.09 5.70
C SER A 199 9.76 10.98 4.50
N PHE A 200 8.50 11.37 4.37
CA PHE A 200 7.98 12.30 3.39
C PHE A 200 7.06 13.27 4.11
N SER A 201 7.19 14.55 3.78
CA SER A 201 6.24 15.58 4.20
C SER A 201 6.05 16.56 3.05
N SER A 202 4.80 16.86 2.74
CA SER A 202 4.41 17.92 1.82
C SER A 202 3.39 18.79 2.52
N MET A 203 3.66 20.09 2.57
CA MET A 203 2.79 21.10 3.15
C MET A 203 2.39 22.06 2.06
N GLY A 204 1.13 22.04 1.63
CA GLY A 204 0.56 23.04 0.73
C GLY A 204 -0.53 23.85 1.41
N TYR A 205 -0.87 25.01 0.82
CA TYR A 205 -1.82 25.99 1.36
C TYR A 205 -3.18 25.42 1.81
N SER A 206 -3.66 24.35 1.16
CA SER A 206 -4.95 23.71 1.48
C SER A 206 -4.87 22.21 1.74
N MET A 207 -3.71 21.58 1.51
CA MET A 207 -3.53 20.14 1.61
C MET A 207 -2.13 19.84 2.12
N SER A 208 -2.03 18.94 3.10
CA SER A 208 -0.75 18.35 3.50
C SER A 208 -0.83 16.84 3.43
N ALA A 209 0.31 16.20 3.22
CA ALA A 209 0.44 14.76 3.28
C ALA A 209 1.78 14.39 3.87
N GLY A 210 1.78 13.40 4.75
CA GLY A 210 2.98 12.90 5.39
C GLY A 210 2.97 11.38 5.43
N HIS A 211 4.15 10.78 5.35
CA HIS A 211 4.34 9.41 5.76
C HIS A 211 5.73 9.19 6.35
N GLN A 212 5.83 8.19 7.22
CA GLN A 212 7.07 7.76 7.84
C GLN A 212 7.04 6.25 8.00
N LEU A 213 8.20 5.63 7.78
CA LEU A 213 8.47 4.22 8.08
C LEU A 213 9.80 4.18 8.83
N ALA A 214 9.84 3.58 10.02
CA ALA A 214 11.04 3.55 10.86
C ALA A 214 11.28 2.17 11.44
N LEU A 215 12.52 1.68 11.35
CA LEU A 215 12.90 0.35 11.80
C LEU A 215 12.74 0.22 13.31
N VAL A 216 11.95 -0.76 13.74
CA VAL A 216 11.70 -1.08 15.15
C VAL A 216 12.54 -2.27 15.59
N SER A 217 12.50 -3.34 14.81
CA SER A 217 13.21 -4.57 15.13
C SER A 217 13.56 -5.32 13.85
N PHE A 218 14.55 -6.20 13.97
CA PHE A 218 14.88 -7.17 12.95
C PHE A 218 15.28 -8.48 13.63
N GLN A 219 15.10 -9.58 12.92
CA GLN A 219 15.42 -10.91 13.39
C GLN A 219 16.07 -11.69 12.27
N ARG A 220 17.11 -12.46 12.61
CA ARG A 220 17.71 -13.44 11.71
C ARG A 220 17.04 -14.78 11.91
N GLY A 221 16.65 -15.40 10.80
CA GLY A 221 16.04 -16.71 10.74
C GLY A 221 17.02 -17.87 10.92
N SER A 222 16.46 -19.08 10.96
CA SER A 222 17.25 -20.31 10.99
C SER A 222 17.62 -20.75 9.57
N GLY A 223 18.90 -21.00 9.33
CA GLY A 223 19.37 -21.55 8.05
C GLY A 223 19.11 -23.06 7.89
N THR A 224 18.58 -23.74 8.91
CA THR A 224 18.40 -25.20 8.91
C THR A 224 17.05 -25.67 8.37
N VAL A 225 16.08 -24.76 8.23
CA VAL A 225 14.70 -25.09 7.82
C VAL A 225 14.35 -24.30 6.56
N GLN A 226 13.89 -24.99 5.52
CA GLN A 226 13.48 -24.36 4.26
C GLN A 226 12.03 -23.87 4.25
N GLY A 227 11.20 -24.29 5.21
CA GLY A 227 9.78 -23.97 5.24
C GLY A 227 9.00 -24.64 4.10
N THR A 228 7.69 -24.44 4.07
CA THR A 228 6.82 -24.93 2.99
C THR A 228 6.29 -23.73 2.21
N PRO A 229 6.55 -23.62 0.90
CA PRO A 229 5.97 -22.57 0.07
C PRO A 229 4.45 -22.52 0.27
N PRO A 230 3.88 -21.36 0.63
CA PRO A 230 2.45 -21.23 0.80
C PRO A 230 1.76 -21.30 -0.56
N VAL A 231 0.48 -21.71 -0.54
CA VAL A 231 -0.40 -21.50 -1.69
C VAL A 231 -0.59 -20.00 -1.92
N MET A 232 -0.66 -19.59 -3.19
CA MET A 232 -0.89 -18.20 -3.60
C MET A 232 -2.37 -17.80 -3.47
N GLY A 233 -2.91 -17.94 -2.26
CA GLY A 233 -4.30 -17.58 -1.92
C GLY A 233 -4.52 -16.07 -1.93
N ASN A 234 -3.64 -15.35 -1.22
CA ASN A 234 -3.66 -13.89 -1.09
C ASN A 234 -2.33 -13.30 -1.62
N PRO A 235 -2.06 -13.42 -2.93
CA PRO A 235 -0.83 -12.91 -3.50
C PRO A 235 -0.85 -11.39 -3.47
N TRP A 236 0.26 -10.78 -3.05
CA TRP A 236 0.38 -9.33 -3.15
C TRP A 236 0.42 -8.89 -4.62
N GLY A 237 1.18 -9.60 -5.45
CA GLY A 237 1.36 -9.30 -6.86
C GLY A 237 2.29 -10.30 -7.54
N PRO A 238 3.57 -10.34 -7.19
CA PRO A 238 4.55 -11.22 -7.83
C PRO A 238 4.14 -12.70 -7.86
N GLY A 239 4.49 -13.40 -8.95
CA GLY A 239 4.09 -14.79 -9.19
C GLY A 239 2.70 -14.95 -9.80
N THR A 240 2.02 -13.85 -10.13
CA THR A 240 0.67 -13.84 -10.71
C THR A 240 0.61 -13.12 -12.05
N TRP A 241 -0.52 -13.30 -12.74
CA TRP A 241 -0.86 -12.62 -13.97
C TRP A 241 -2.37 -12.41 -14.07
N TYR A 242 -2.78 -11.45 -14.89
CA TYR A 242 -4.18 -11.25 -15.24
C TYR A 242 -4.35 -10.67 -16.64
N GLU A 243 -5.53 -10.87 -17.22
CA GLU A 243 -5.92 -10.37 -18.52
C GLU A 243 -7.21 -9.56 -18.41
N THR A 244 -7.20 -8.39 -19.05
CA THR A 244 -8.39 -7.56 -19.24
C THR A 244 -8.73 -7.47 -20.72
N LEU A 245 -10.02 -7.42 -21.02
CA LEU A 245 -10.53 -7.11 -22.34
C LEU A 245 -11.21 -5.75 -22.30
N GLU A 246 -10.77 -4.84 -23.15
CA GLU A 246 -11.40 -3.56 -23.43
C GLU A 246 -12.07 -3.64 -24.80
N ARG A 247 -13.33 -3.24 -24.89
CA ARG A 247 -14.10 -3.18 -26.13
C ARG A 247 -14.60 -1.78 -26.35
N ALA A 248 -14.41 -1.25 -27.55
CA ALA A 248 -14.88 0.07 -27.91
C ALA A 248 -15.04 0.19 -29.43
N SER A 249 -15.50 1.35 -29.91
CA SER A 249 -15.69 1.61 -31.34
C SER A 249 -14.41 1.48 -32.19
N TRP A 250 -13.24 1.56 -31.56
CA TRP A 250 -11.93 1.42 -32.19
C TRP A 250 -11.40 -0.02 -32.19
N GLY A 251 -12.19 -0.97 -31.68
CA GLY A 251 -11.89 -2.40 -31.67
C GLY A 251 -11.76 -2.98 -30.25
N ASP A 252 -11.41 -4.26 -30.21
CA ASP A 252 -11.17 -5.01 -28.99
C ASP A 252 -9.66 -5.02 -28.67
N VAL A 253 -9.31 -4.68 -27.43
CA VAL A 253 -7.95 -4.75 -26.91
C VAL A 253 -7.88 -5.64 -25.69
N ARG A 254 -7.17 -6.75 -25.86
CA ARG A 254 -6.72 -7.58 -24.76
C ARG A 254 -5.41 -7.03 -24.21
N LYS A 255 -5.35 -6.88 -22.89
CA LYS A 255 -4.11 -6.56 -22.15
C LYS A 255 -3.79 -7.70 -21.21
N ARG A 256 -2.53 -8.12 -21.19
CA ARG A 256 -2.02 -9.09 -20.21
C ARG A 256 -0.97 -8.42 -19.34
N VAL A 257 -1.09 -8.59 -18.03
CA VAL A 257 -0.16 -8.07 -17.05
C VAL A 257 0.48 -9.24 -16.32
N CYS A 258 1.81 -9.27 -16.32
CA CYS A 258 2.62 -10.21 -15.56
C CYS A 258 3.29 -9.47 -14.40
N LEU A 259 3.24 -10.07 -13.21
CA LEU A 259 3.84 -9.51 -12.00
C LEU A 259 4.93 -10.46 -11.48
N GLY A 260 6.13 -9.94 -11.28
CA GLY A 260 7.30 -10.66 -10.80
C GLY A 260 8.06 -9.88 -9.75
N ALA A 261 9.11 -10.47 -9.19
CA ALA A 261 9.99 -9.78 -8.26
C ALA A 261 11.39 -10.41 -8.25
N GLU A 262 12.41 -9.56 -8.18
CA GLU A 262 13.82 -9.95 -8.20
C GLU A 262 14.61 -9.07 -7.21
N GLN A 263 15.37 -9.71 -6.31
CA GLN A 263 16.25 -9.06 -5.31
C GLN A 263 15.76 -7.73 -4.70
N GLY A 264 14.56 -7.71 -4.12
CA GLY A 264 14.04 -6.51 -3.46
C GLY A 264 13.37 -5.50 -4.40
N TYR A 265 13.09 -5.90 -5.65
CA TYR A 265 12.35 -5.10 -6.62
C TYR A 265 11.14 -5.86 -7.15
N LEU A 266 10.03 -5.16 -7.34
CA LEU A 266 8.81 -5.64 -7.96
C LEU A 266 8.84 -5.28 -9.44
N LEU A 267 8.42 -6.21 -10.28
CA LEU A 267 8.48 -6.11 -11.73
C LEU A 267 7.07 -6.21 -12.30
N ARG A 268 6.70 -5.27 -13.17
CA ARG A 268 5.41 -5.26 -13.86
C ARG A 268 5.61 -5.14 -15.36
N LYS A 269 5.16 -6.15 -16.11
CA LYS A 269 5.22 -6.16 -17.57
C LYS A 269 3.82 -6.20 -18.15
N VAL A 270 3.54 -5.29 -19.08
CA VAL A 270 2.25 -5.15 -19.76
C VAL A 270 2.42 -5.50 -21.22
N TRP A 271 1.59 -6.44 -21.69
CA TRP A 271 1.48 -6.82 -23.09
C TRP A 271 0.15 -6.34 -23.63
N GLU A 272 0.17 -5.44 -24.60
CA GLU A 272 -1.01 -5.00 -25.32
C GLU A 272 -1.19 -5.82 -26.60
N LYS A 273 -2.43 -6.26 -26.87
CA LYS A 273 -2.78 -7.09 -28.04
C LYS A 273 -1.88 -8.33 -28.18
N PRO A 274 -1.72 -9.16 -27.13
CA PRO A 274 -0.89 -10.36 -27.24
C PRO A 274 -1.46 -11.28 -28.32
N GLN A 275 -0.62 -11.65 -29.30
CA GLN A 275 -1.00 -12.54 -30.41
C GLN A 275 -1.05 -14.00 -29.96
N ASP A 276 -0.11 -14.41 -29.13
CA ASP A 276 0.02 -15.78 -28.58
C ASP A 276 -0.28 -15.84 -27.06
N GLU A 277 -0.26 -17.05 -26.51
CA GLU A 277 -0.30 -17.25 -25.06
C GLU A 277 1.03 -16.82 -24.43
N VAL A 278 1.08 -15.56 -24.00
CA VAL A 278 2.27 -14.97 -23.36
C VAL A 278 2.55 -15.67 -22.02
N ARG A 279 3.75 -16.24 -21.90
CA ARG A 279 4.27 -16.75 -20.64
C ARG A 279 4.86 -15.59 -19.81
N CYS A 280 4.71 -15.67 -18.49
CA CYS A 280 5.22 -14.66 -17.56
C CYS A 280 6.61 -15.07 -17.04
N ASP A 281 7.51 -15.39 -17.95
CA ASP A 281 8.88 -15.88 -17.69
C ASP A 281 9.96 -14.81 -17.95
N ASP A 282 9.68 -13.83 -18.81
CA ASP A 282 10.59 -12.72 -19.13
C ASP A 282 10.08 -11.34 -18.68
N PHE A 283 10.85 -10.67 -17.81
CA PHE A 283 10.59 -9.32 -17.29
C PHE A 283 11.52 -8.23 -17.86
N GLN A 284 12.22 -8.49 -18.96
CA GLN A 284 12.95 -7.42 -19.66
C GLN A 284 11.99 -6.29 -20.08
N GLY A 285 12.40 -5.05 -19.83
CA GLY A 285 11.59 -3.86 -20.09
C GLY A 285 10.39 -3.68 -19.15
N ALA A 286 10.31 -4.45 -18.05
CA ALA A 286 9.30 -4.26 -17.03
C ALA A 286 9.48 -2.92 -16.30
N GLU A 287 8.36 -2.37 -15.84
CA GLU A 287 8.35 -1.33 -14.82
C GLU A 287 8.91 -1.91 -13.52
N VAL A 288 9.84 -1.19 -12.90
CA VAL A 288 10.57 -1.63 -11.70
C VAL A 288 10.21 -0.72 -10.54
N VAL A 289 9.80 -1.31 -9.42
CA VAL A 289 9.49 -0.59 -8.17
C VAL A 289 10.26 -1.23 -7.03
N ALA A 290 10.98 -0.46 -6.23
CA ALA A 290 11.65 -1.02 -5.06
C ALA A 290 10.63 -1.56 -4.04
N LEU A 291 10.94 -2.65 -3.36
CA LEU A 291 10.04 -3.28 -2.40
C LEU A 291 9.66 -2.29 -1.29
N GLU A 292 10.60 -1.47 -0.81
CA GLU A 292 10.30 -0.41 0.15
C GLU A 292 9.25 0.61 -0.35
N ASP A 293 9.29 1.00 -1.62
CA ASP A 293 8.34 1.95 -2.20
C ASP A 293 6.95 1.34 -2.31
N ALA A 294 6.89 0.07 -2.65
CA ALA A 294 5.64 -0.67 -2.67
C ALA A 294 5.05 -0.83 -1.25
N LEU A 295 5.89 -1.04 -0.22
CA LEU A 295 5.47 -1.07 1.19
C LEU A 295 4.98 0.32 1.67
N ILE A 296 5.65 1.40 1.27
CA ILE A 296 5.23 2.78 1.53
C ILE A 296 3.87 3.06 0.87
N SER A 297 3.67 2.64 -0.39
CA SER A 297 2.38 2.76 -1.08
C SER A 297 1.26 2.04 -0.33
N LEU A 298 1.55 0.87 0.23
CA LEU A 298 0.62 0.09 1.04
C LEU A 298 0.26 0.82 2.36
N VAL A 299 1.24 1.44 3.02
CA VAL A 299 1.02 2.31 4.18
C VAL A 299 0.22 3.57 3.82
N ASN A 300 0.50 4.22 2.69
CA ASN A 300 -0.23 5.41 2.25
C ASN A 300 -1.70 5.12 1.95
N LYS A 301 -2.01 3.92 1.45
CA LYS A 301 -3.39 3.46 1.27
C LYS A 301 -4.14 3.32 2.61
N SER A 302 -3.44 3.13 3.72
CA SER A 302 -4.06 2.97 5.05
C SER A 302 -4.75 4.23 5.58
N VAL A 303 -4.40 5.41 5.05
CA VAL A 303 -4.91 6.71 5.52
C VAL A 303 -6.43 6.80 5.40
N TYR A 304 -7.01 6.23 4.35
CA TYR A 304 -8.45 6.22 4.16
C TYR A 304 -8.96 4.79 4.26
N ILE A 305 -9.83 4.51 5.22
CA ILE A 305 -10.53 3.22 5.27
C ILE A 305 -11.62 3.25 4.18
N PRO A 306 -11.47 2.48 3.09
CA PRO A 306 -12.48 2.45 2.05
C PRO A 306 -13.70 1.69 2.57
N THR A 307 -14.88 2.22 2.29
CA THR A 307 -16.08 1.37 2.22
C THR A 307 -15.94 0.46 1.01
N TRP A 308 -16.46 -0.77 1.09
CA TRP A 308 -16.47 -1.68 -0.04
C TRP A 308 -17.91 -1.99 -0.49
N PRO A 309 -18.27 -1.81 -1.78
CA PRO A 309 -17.46 -1.20 -2.84
C PRO A 309 -17.13 0.27 -2.55
N PRO A 310 -16.14 0.89 -3.23
CA PRO A 310 -15.75 2.28 -2.98
C PRO A 310 -16.93 3.24 -3.10
N ARG A 311 -17.31 3.89 -2.00
CA ARG A 311 -18.49 4.78 -1.94
C ARG A 311 -18.45 5.73 -0.74
N ASP A 312 -19.52 6.50 -0.58
CA ASP A 312 -19.73 7.35 0.57
C ASP A 312 -20.27 6.56 1.76
N TYR A 313 -19.83 6.95 2.96
CA TYR A 313 -20.25 6.31 4.20
C TYR A 313 -21.77 6.43 4.41
N GLY A 314 -22.42 5.33 4.79
CA GLY A 314 -23.87 5.27 5.01
C GLY A 314 -24.72 5.08 3.75
N ALA A 315 -24.14 5.12 2.55
CA ALA A 315 -24.90 4.86 1.32
C ALA A 315 -25.37 3.38 1.24
N PRO A 316 -26.60 3.10 0.75
CA PRO A 316 -27.20 1.76 0.76
C PRO A 316 -26.53 0.81 -0.22
N LEU A 317 -26.15 -0.42 0.17
CA LEU A 317 -25.40 -1.36 -0.68
C LEU A 317 -26.00 -1.52 -2.09
N PRO A 318 -25.18 -1.50 -3.17
CA PRO A 318 -25.70 -1.75 -4.50
C PRO A 318 -26.31 -3.15 -4.59
N ARG A 319 -27.14 -3.38 -5.60
CA ARG A 319 -27.72 -4.70 -5.83
C ARG A 319 -26.64 -5.73 -6.14
N LYS A 320 -26.85 -6.98 -5.70
CA LYS A 320 -25.97 -8.11 -6.04
C LYS A 320 -26.37 -8.71 -7.38
N VAL A 321 -25.38 -9.02 -8.21
CA VAL A 321 -25.55 -9.71 -9.49
C VAL A 321 -24.49 -10.80 -9.64
N ARG A 322 -24.71 -11.72 -10.56
CA ARG A 322 -23.70 -12.69 -10.98
C ARG A 322 -23.06 -12.18 -12.27
N VAL A 323 -21.76 -11.90 -12.22
CA VAL A 323 -20.99 -11.40 -13.38
C VAL A 323 -20.22 -12.55 -13.97
N GLN A 324 -20.41 -12.78 -15.27
CA GLN A 324 -19.64 -13.75 -16.02
C GLN A 324 -18.33 -13.12 -16.49
N LEU A 325 -17.23 -13.52 -15.85
CA LEU A 325 -15.87 -13.25 -16.29
C LEU A 325 -15.43 -14.38 -17.24
N GLY A 326 -14.42 -14.11 -18.06
CA GLY A 326 -13.99 -15.04 -19.12
C GLY A 326 -13.74 -16.46 -18.64
N GLN A 327 -13.14 -16.63 -17.46
CA GLN A 327 -12.85 -17.94 -16.86
C GLN A 327 -13.74 -18.35 -15.68
N ALA A 328 -14.52 -17.45 -15.08
CA ALA A 328 -15.30 -17.75 -13.88
C ALA A 328 -16.53 -16.84 -13.71
N SER A 329 -17.47 -17.27 -12.87
CA SER A 329 -18.65 -16.48 -12.49
C SER A 329 -18.50 -15.97 -11.06
N VAL A 330 -18.63 -14.66 -10.84
CA VAL A 330 -18.40 -14.03 -9.53
C VAL A 330 -19.64 -13.28 -9.08
N VAL A 331 -20.00 -13.40 -7.80
CA VAL A 331 -21.05 -12.59 -7.19
C VAL A 331 -20.50 -11.21 -6.87
N ALA A 332 -21.08 -10.18 -7.50
CA ALA A 332 -20.59 -8.81 -7.45
C ALA A 332 -21.71 -7.82 -7.08
N TYR A 333 -21.33 -6.71 -6.46
CA TYR A 333 -22.14 -5.51 -6.39
C TYR A 333 -22.16 -4.84 -7.76
N LEU A 334 -23.33 -4.44 -8.24
CA LEU A 334 -23.50 -3.67 -9.47
C LEU A 334 -23.90 -2.24 -9.13
N GLU A 335 -23.01 -1.30 -9.42
CA GLU A 335 -23.24 0.13 -9.31
C GLU A 335 -23.55 0.70 -10.70
N GLU A 336 -24.67 1.42 -10.82
CA GLU A 336 -25.07 2.10 -12.06
C GLU A 336 -25.29 3.59 -11.74
N ALA A 337 -24.64 4.47 -12.50
CA ALA A 337 -24.71 5.91 -12.30
C ALA A 337 -24.67 6.66 -13.64
N PRO A 338 -25.27 7.86 -13.75
CA PRO A 338 -25.16 8.67 -14.95
C PRO A 338 -23.71 9.01 -15.31
N ALA A 339 -23.36 8.87 -16.59
CA ALA A 339 -22.04 9.14 -17.12
C ALA A 339 -21.98 10.54 -17.73
N HIS A 340 -22.14 11.58 -16.91
CA HIS A 340 -22.25 12.98 -17.34
C HIS A 340 -21.14 13.46 -18.29
N GLN A 341 -19.94 12.89 -18.19
CA GLN A 341 -18.79 13.19 -19.06
C GLN A 341 -18.99 12.76 -20.53
N ASN A 342 -20.03 11.98 -20.85
CA ASN A 342 -20.28 11.44 -22.20
C ASN A 342 -21.42 12.14 -22.96
N GLY A 343 -21.81 13.35 -22.56
CA GLY A 343 -22.71 14.19 -23.36
C GLY A 343 -24.21 14.08 -23.01
N GLY A 344 -24.55 13.83 -21.74
CA GLY A 344 -25.93 13.97 -21.24
C GLY A 344 -26.38 12.87 -20.28
N ALA A 345 -27.58 13.04 -19.69
CA ALA A 345 -28.17 12.12 -18.70
C ALA A 345 -28.58 10.75 -19.24
N SER A 346 -28.56 10.54 -20.56
CA SER A 346 -28.93 9.27 -21.22
C SER A 346 -27.80 8.24 -21.24
N TRP A 347 -26.57 8.65 -20.94
CA TRP A 347 -25.44 7.74 -20.80
C TRP A 347 -25.32 7.28 -19.36
N MET A 348 -25.20 5.97 -19.19
CA MET A 348 -25.02 5.30 -17.92
C MET A 348 -23.66 4.63 -17.87
N ARG A 349 -23.08 4.61 -16.67
CA ARG A 349 -21.88 3.85 -16.34
C ARG A 349 -22.28 2.73 -15.40
N SER A 350 -21.89 1.52 -15.74
CA SER A 350 -22.08 0.33 -14.91
C SER A 350 -20.72 -0.14 -14.43
N ARG A 351 -20.57 -0.41 -13.13
CA ARG A 351 -19.36 -0.98 -12.53
C ARG A 351 -19.73 -2.18 -11.68
N SER A 352 -18.93 -3.24 -11.77
CA SER A 352 -19.09 -4.41 -10.91
C SER A 352 -17.90 -4.58 -9.97
N TYR A 353 -18.18 -4.86 -8.70
CA TYR A 353 -17.17 -5.06 -7.65
C TYR A 353 -17.43 -6.39 -6.95
N PRO A 354 -16.43 -7.25 -6.70
CA PRO A 354 -16.67 -8.51 -6.00
C PRO A 354 -17.31 -8.28 -4.63
N THR A 355 -18.31 -9.08 -4.26
CA THR A 355 -18.95 -8.95 -2.93
C THR A 355 -18.07 -9.50 -1.81
N ASP A 356 -17.32 -10.56 -2.11
CA ASP A 356 -16.31 -11.16 -1.25
C ASP A 356 -14.95 -11.09 -1.95
N LEU A 357 -14.07 -10.25 -1.41
CA LEU A 357 -12.74 -9.97 -1.94
C LEU A 357 -11.82 -11.19 -1.83
N TRP A 358 -12.13 -12.12 -0.94
CA TRP A 358 -11.32 -13.29 -0.60
C TRP A 358 -11.94 -14.60 -1.06
N SER A 359 -12.97 -14.51 -1.91
CA SER A 359 -13.63 -15.69 -2.48
C SER A 359 -12.60 -16.62 -3.14
N PRO A 360 -12.71 -17.96 -2.95
CA PRO A 360 -11.86 -18.94 -3.62
C PRO A 360 -11.86 -18.81 -5.15
N VAL A 361 -12.96 -18.31 -5.74
CA VAL A 361 -13.05 -18.06 -7.18
C VAL A 361 -12.00 -17.04 -7.65
N LEU A 362 -11.61 -16.10 -6.78
CA LEU A 362 -10.59 -15.08 -7.07
C LEU A 362 -9.18 -15.50 -6.64
N GLN A 363 -8.94 -16.78 -6.33
CA GLN A 363 -7.60 -17.26 -5.99
C GLN A 363 -6.59 -16.96 -7.12
N GLY A 364 -5.36 -16.57 -6.76
CA GLY A 364 -4.33 -16.18 -7.72
C GLY A 364 -4.48 -14.78 -8.30
N LEU A 365 -5.57 -14.05 -8.01
CA LEU A 365 -5.73 -12.66 -8.42
C LEU A 365 -4.86 -11.73 -7.55
N PRO A 366 -3.97 -10.89 -8.14
CA PRO A 366 -3.12 -9.98 -7.39
C PRO A 366 -3.89 -8.87 -6.69
N MET A 367 -3.27 -8.30 -5.66
CA MET A 367 -3.91 -7.32 -4.79
C MET A 367 -4.40 -6.07 -5.54
N GLU A 368 -3.66 -5.63 -6.57
CA GLU A 368 -4.03 -4.46 -7.36
C GLU A 368 -5.36 -4.63 -8.10
N VAL A 369 -5.68 -5.84 -8.55
CA VAL A 369 -6.93 -6.12 -9.29
C VAL A 369 -8.04 -6.58 -8.35
N ARG A 370 -7.70 -7.31 -7.28
CA ARG A 370 -8.65 -7.80 -6.28
C ARG A 370 -9.47 -6.67 -5.66
N PHE A 371 -8.85 -5.50 -5.50
CA PHE A 371 -9.45 -4.31 -4.93
C PHE A 371 -9.85 -3.25 -5.96
N ASP A 372 -10.01 -3.66 -7.22
CA ASP A 372 -10.60 -2.84 -8.28
C ASP A 372 -11.95 -3.47 -8.75
N ARG A 373 -12.59 -2.83 -9.71
CA ARG A 373 -13.78 -3.32 -10.39
C ARG A 373 -13.45 -4.54 -11.27
N LEU A 374 -14.35 -5.53 -11.29
CA LEU A 374 -14.25 -6.68 -12.20
C LEU A 374 -14.61 -6.29 -13.63
N SER A 375 -15.52 -5.33 -13.77
CA SER A 375 -15.91 -4.77 -15.06
C SER A 375 -16.42 -3.34 -14.93
N GLU A 376 -16.27 -2.58 -16.01
CA GLU A 376 -16.86 -1.27 -16.20
C GLU A 376 -17.39 -1.16 -17.63
N GLY A 377 -18.58 -0.61 -17.79
CA GLY A 377 -19.17 -0.36 -19.10
C GLY A 377 -19.86 0.98 -19.15
N VAL A 378 -19.82 1.61 -20.31
CA VAL A 378 -20.59 2.81 -20.64
C VAL A 378 -21.61 2.45 -21.70
N TYR A 379 -22.88 2.70 -21.41
CA TYR A 379 -23.97 2.38 -22.32
C TYR A 379 -25.00 3.52 -22.36
N ARG A 380 -25.70 3.64 -23.49
CA ARG A 380 -26.88 4.49 -23.61
C ARG A 380 -28.10 3.68 -23.21
N GLN A 381 -28.95 4.27 -22.37
CA GLN A 381 -30.24 3.70 -22.04
C GLN A 381 -31.28 4.32 -22.98
N SER A 382 -31.91 3.50 -23.83
CA SER A 382 -33.01 3.96 -24.68
C SER A 382 -34.32 4.02 -23.90
N GLU A 383 -35.31 4.76 -24.41
CA GLU A 383 -36.64 4.90 -23.77
C GLU A 383 -37.36 3.56 -23.58
N GLY A 384 -37.06 2.55 -24.41
CA GLY A 384 -37.55 1.18 -24.29
C GLY A 384 -36.75 0.28 -23.34
N GLY A 385 -35.77 0.82 -22.62
CA GLY A 385 -34.94 0.08 -21.64
C GLY A 385 -33.80 -0.74 -22.24
N ALA A 386 -33.62 -0.74 -23.57
CA ALA A 386 -32.50 -1.41 -24.22
C ALA A 386 -31.18 -0.68 -23.92
N ARG A 387 -30.09 -1.44 -23.78
CA ARG A 387 -28.75 -0.94 -23.46
C ARG A 387 -27.88 -1.02 -24.70
N GLU A 388 -27.44 0.13 -25.20
CA GLU A 388 -26.49 0.23 -26.30
C GLU A 388 -25.10 0.54 -25.74
N TYR A 389 -24.21 -0.46 -25.71
CA TYR A 389 -22.87 -0.28 -25.16
C TYR A 389 -21.98 0.51 -26.12
N ARG A 390 -21.32 1.54 -25.59
CA ARG A 390 -20.28 2.31 -26.30
C ARG A 390 -18.90 1.73 -26.05
N SER A 391 -18.63 1.38 -24.80
CA SER A 391 -17.39 0.71 -24.42
C SER A 391 -17.59 -0.14 -23.16
N ASP A 392 -16.79 -1.20 -23.06
CA ASP A 392 -16.65 -2.00 -21.85
C ASP A 392 -15.19 -2.34 -21.58
N SER A 393 -14.87 -2.59 -20.31
CA SER A 393 -13.62 -3.18 -19.87
C SER A 393 -13.93 -4.21 -18.81
N ARG A 394 -13.28 -5.37 -18.85
CA ARG A 394 -13.51 -6.43 -17.87
C ARG A 394 -12.31 -7.34 -17.68
N LEU A 395 -12.18 -7.85 -16.46
CA LEU A 395 -11.31 -8.96 -16.15
C LEU A 395 -11.81 -10.23 -16.86
N ILE A 396 -10.93 -10.90 -17.61
CA ILE A 396 -11.29 -12.11 -18.35
C ILE A 396 -10.58 -13.35 -17.83
N ARG A 397 -9.30 -13.24 -17.45
CA ARG A 397 -8.48 -14.35 -16.94
C ARG A 397 -7.49 -13.87 -15.89
N TRP A 398 -7.06 -14.77 -15.03
CA TRP A 398 -6.01 -14.55 -14.03
C TRP A 398 -5.48 -15.88 -13.50
N GLY A 399 -4.30 -15.86 -12.89
CA GLY A 399 -3.74 -17.03 -12.25
C GLY A 399 -2.33 -16.81 -11.74
N THR A 400 -1.70 -17.91 -11.34
CA THR A 400 -0.29 -17.95 -10.96
C THR A 400 0.52 -18.53 -12.10
N TRP A 401 1.77 -18.09 -12.24
CA TRP A 401 2.72 -18.67 -13.19
C TRP A 401 3.87 -19.43 -12.49
N LEU A 402 3.85 -19.47 -11.15
CA LEU A 402 4.69 -20.38 -10.38
C LEU A 402 4.26 -21.83 -10.64
N GLU A 403 5.21 -22.69 -10.98
CA GLU A 403 4.93 -24.11 -11.27
C GLU A 403 4.47 -24.85 -10.01
N GLU A 404 3.62 -25.87 -10.16
CA GLU A 404 3.09 -26.63 -9.01
C GLU A 404 4.19 -27.37 -8.23
N SER A 405 5.26 -27.81 -8.92
CA SER A 405 6.50 -28.35 -8.33
C SER A 405 7.22 -27.34 -7.42
N GLN A 406 7.04 -26.05 -7.68
CA GLN A 406 7.64 -24.95 -6.92
C GLN A 406 6.78 -24.56 -5.70
N VAL A 407 5.50 -24.96 -5.68
CA VAL A 407 4.54 -24.66 -4.59
C VAL A 407 4.32 -25.86 -3.66
N LYS A 408 4.32 -27.11 -4.16
CA LYS A 408 4.16 -28.32 -3.33
C LYS A 408 5.48 -28.78 -2.75
N ALA A 409 5.51 -29.22 -1.49
CA ALA A 409 6.63 -30.02 -0.98
C ALA A 409 6.76 -31.30 -1.83
N PRO A 410 7.97 -31.81 -2.10
CA PRO A 410 8.09 -33.13 -2.72
C PRO A 410 7.34 -34.13 -1.84
N GLU A 411 6.34 -34.80 -2.41
CA GLU A 411 5.72 -35.96 -1.77
C GLU A 411 6.84 -36.97 -1.56
N GLY A 412 7.15 -37.23 -0.28
CA GLY A 412 8.24 -38.10 0.10
C GLY A 412 8.09 -39.48 -0.53
N ARG A 413 9.17 -39.95 -1.14
CA ARG A 413 9.49 -41.37 -1.23
C ARG A 413 10.37 -41.75 -0.06
#